data_AF-A0A2Y9S0I1-F1
#
_entry.id   AF-A0A2Y9S0I1-F1
#
_cell.length_a   1.000
_cell.length_b   1.000
_cell.length_c   1.000
_cell.angle_alpha   90.00
_cell.angle_beta   90.00
_cell.angle_gamma   90.00
#
_symmetry.space_group_name_H-M   'P 1'
#
loop_
_entity.id
_entity.type
_entity.pdbx_description
1 polymer ?
#
loop_
_entity_poly.entity_id
_entity_poly.type
_entity_poly.pdbx_seq_one_letter_code
_entity_poly.pdbx_strand_id
1 'polypeptide(L)'
;MSTEAEQQLLHHARNGNTEEVRRILETVEKNDVIADLNCKGRSKSNFGWTPLHLACYFGHRQVVQDLLKAGAEVNVLNDMGDTPLHRAAFTGRKELVMLLLEYNADTTVVNGSGQTAKEVTYDKEIRNMLEAVERTQQRKLEELLLAAAREGRTAELTALLNRPNPPDVNCSDQLGNTPLHCAAYRAHKQCALKLLKSGADPSRKNKNDQKPLDLAQGAEMKHVLVGNKVIYKALKRYEGPLWKSSRFFGWRLFWVVLEHGVLSWYRKQPDAVHHIYRQGCKHLTQAACTVKSNDSCLFFIKCFDDTIHGFRVPKNSLQQSREDWLEAIEDHSAYSTHYCSQDQLTDDEEEDTVSTVDLKESLEKAQSCQQRLDREISSFLKMIKECDMAKEVLPSFLQKVEVVSEASRETCVALSDCLNLFTKQEGVRNFKLEQEQEKNKILSEALEALATEHHELEQSLVKGSPPLSILSEDEFYDALSGNSRILQSGVFVI
;
A
#
# COMPACT_ATOMS: atom_id res chain seq x y z
N MET A 1 -38.95 -12.53 -7.78
CA MET A 1 -39.52 -12.69 -9.15
C MET A 1 -39.43 -11.33 -9.83
N SER A 2 -39.17 -11.25 -11.14
CA SER A 2 -39.10 -9.92 -11.82
C SER A 2 -40.51 -9.38 -11.96
N THR A 3 -40.72 -8.12 -11.57
CA THR A 3 -42.05 -7.51 -11.55
C THR A 3 -42.52 -7.18 -12.97
N GLU A 4 -43.83 -7.08 -13.17
CA GLU A 4 -44.40 -6.69 -14.46
C GLU A 4 -43.86 -5.32 -14.91
N ALA A 5 -43.67 -4.41 -13.96
CA ALA A 5 -43.08 -3.09 -14.18
C ALA A 5 -41.64 -3.16 -14.71
N GLU A 6 -40.79 -4.07 -14.22
CA GLU A 6 -39.43 -4.27 -14.75
C GLU A 6 -39.44 -4.74 -16.21
N GLN A 7 -40.36 -5.64 -16.57
CA GLN A 7 -40.49 -6.12 -17.94
C GLN A 7 -40.98 -5.01 -18.89
N GLN A 8 -41.96 -4.22 -18.43
CA GLN A 8 -42.43 -3.03 -19.16
C GLN A 8 -41.31 -2.01 -19.30
N LEU A 9 -40.54 -1.73 -18.25
CA LEU A 9 -39.40 -0.81 -18.29
C LEU A 9 -38.35 -1.26 -19.31
N LEU A 10 -37.96 -2.54 -19.32
CA LEU A 10 -37.05 -3.11 -20.33
C LEU A 10 -37.61 -2.96 -21.75
N HIS A 11 -38.91 -3.23 -21.94
CA HIS A 11 -39.57 -3.11 -23.23
C HIS A 11 -39.61 -1.66 -23.74
N HIS A 12 -40.04 -0.73 -22.90
CA HIS A 12 -40.15 0.68 -23.24
C HIS A 12 -38.78 1.33 -23.43
N ALA A 13 -37.77 0.94 -22.63
CA ALA A 13 -36.41 1.42 -22.80
C ALA A 13 -35.77 0.93 -24.11
N ARG A 14 -36.11 -0.28 -24.55
CA ARG A 14 -35.70 -0.82 -25.85
C ARG A 14 -36.32 -0.06 -27.02
N ASN A 15 -37.61 0.27 -26.92
CA ASN A 15 -38.37 0.89 -28.00
C ASN A 15 -38.30 2.42 -28.00
N GLY A 16 -37.81 3.04 -26.92
CA GLY A 16 -37.67 4.49 -26.83
C GLY A 16 -38.96 5.21 -26.42
N ASN A 17 -39.88 4.52 -25.73
CA ASN A 17 -41.16 5.09 -25.31
C ASN A 17 -40.95 5.99 -24.08
N THR A 18 -40.52 7.23 -24.29
CA THR A 18 -40.13 8.19 -23.24
C THR A 18 -41.21 8.42 -22.20
N GLU A 19 -42.46 8.63 -22.63
CA GLU A 19 -43.57 8.93 -21.72
C GLU A 19 -43.89 7.76 -20.80
N GLU A 20 -43.87 6.54 -21.31
CA GLU A 20 -44.11 5.33 -20.51
C GLU A 20 -42.99 5.08 -19.53
N VAL A 21 -41.73 5.27 -19.96
CA VAL A 21 -40.58 5.19 -19.06
C VAL A 21 -40.73 6.21 -17.94
N ARG A 22 -41.06 7.48 -18.26
CA ARG A 22 -41.24 8.53 -17.26
C ARG A 22 -42.35 8.19 -16.27
N ARG A 23 -43.51 7.71 -16.74
CA ARG A 23 -44.60 7.28 -15.86
C ARG A 23 -44.18 6.17 -14.90
N ILE A 24 -43.49 5.16 -15.40
CA ILE A 24 -42.98 4.06 -14.55
C ILE A 24 -42.00 4.64 -13.52
N LEU A 25 -41.03 5.47 -13.93
CA LEU A 25 -40.06 6.07 -13.02
C LEU A 25 -40.72 6.95 -11.94
N GLU A 26 -41.72 7.75 -12.29
CA GLU A 26 -42.49 8.56 -11.34
C GLU A 26 -43.25 7.70 -10.31
N THR A 27 -43.79 6.54 -10.74
CA THR A 27 -44.46 5.61 -9.81
C THR A 27 -43.48 4.88 -8.89
N VAL A 28 -42.25 4.64 -9.35
CA VAL A 28 -41.16 4.08 -8.54
C VAL A 28 -40.68 5.11 -7.52
N GLU A 29 -40.53 6.37 -7.91
CA GLU A 29 -40.13 7.47 -7.01
C GLU A 29 -41.15 7.72 -5.90
N LYS A 30 -42.44 7.56 -6.20
CA LYS A 30 -43.53 7.66 -5.21
C LYS A 30 -43.68 6.43 -4.31
N ASN A 31 -42.83 5.41 -4.48
CA ASN A 31 -42.94 4.09 -3.83
C ASN A 31 -44.29 3.38 -4.09
N ASP A 32 -45.02 3.76 -5.14
CA ASP A 32 -46.29 3.10 -5.53
C ASP A 32 -46.02 1.74 -6.19
N VAL A 33 -44.85 1.59 -6.83
CA VAL A 33 -44.42 0.37 -7.52
C VAL A 33 -42.97 0.05 -7.16
N ILE A 34 -42.70 -1.20 -6.75
CA ILE A 34 -41.34 -1.69 -6.52
C ILE A 34 -40.80 -2.23 -7.86
N ALA A 35 -39.88 -1.49 -8.49
CA ALA A 35 -39.16 -1.94 -9.67
C ALA A 35 -37.66 -1.61 -9.56
N ASP A 36 -36.81 -2.60 -9.83
CA ASP A 36 -35.36 -2.36 -9.94
C ASP A 36 -35.03 -1.70 -11.28
N LEU A 37 -34.48 -0.48 -11.23
CA LEU A 37 -34.03 0.25 -12.43
C LEU A 37 -32.88 -0.45 -13.16
N ASN A 38 -32.14 -1.30 -12.44
CA ASN A 38 -31.04 -2.10 -12.94
C ASN A 38 -31.48 -3.53 -13.30
N CYS A 39 -32.78 -3.78 -13.40
CA CYS A 39 -33.32 -5.09 -13.72
C CYS A 39 -32.69 -5.67 -15.00
N LYS A 40 -32.29 -6.94 -14.94
CA LYS A 40 -31.69 -7.64 -16.07
C LYS A 40 -32.73 -8.44 -16.84
N GLY A 41 -32.71 -8.33 -18.16
CA GLY A 41 -33.55 -9.16 -19.03
C GLY A 41 -33.25 -10.66 -18.83
N ARG A 42 -34.25 -11.43 -18.35
CA ARG A 42 -34.10 -12.86 -18.02
C ARG A 42 -34.09 -13.80 -19.22
N SER A 43 -34.57 -13.33 -20.37
CA SER A 43 -34.53 -14.15 -21.59
C SER A 43 -33.08 -14.37 -22.00
N LYS A 44 -32.73 -15.60 -22.39
CA LYS A 44 -31.41 -15.93 -22.96
C LYS A 44 -31.04 -15.04 -24.15
N SER A 45 -32.02 -14.44 -24.82
CA SER A 45 -31.83 -13.50 -25.94
C SER A 45 -31.50 -12.05 -25.53
N ASN A 46 -31.67 -11.67 -24.26
CA ASN A 46 -31.42 -10.30 -23.78
C ASN A 46 -30.04 -10.13 -23.13
N PHE A 47 -29.23 -11.19 -23.00
CA PHE A 47 -27.84 -11.15 -22.50
C PHE A 47 -27.65 -10.34 -21.19
N GLY A 48 -28.65 -10.36 -20.31
CA GLY A 48 -28.61 -9.62 -19.05
C GLY A 48 -28.56 -8.10 -19.21
N TRP A 49 -29.04 -7.56 -20.34
CA TRP A 49 -29.10 -6.12 -20.54
C TRP A 49 -30.12 -5.48 -19.61
N THR A 50 -29.72 -4.34 -19.05
CA THR A 50 -30.58 -3.46 -18.24
C THR A 50 -31.32 -2.46 -19.14
N PRO A 51 -32.34 -1.74 -18.63
CA PRO A 51 -33.00 -0.67 -19.38
C PRO A 51 -32.00 0.35 -19.93
N LEU A 52 -30.97 0.68 -19.14
CA LEU A 52 -29.92 1.62 -19.55
C LEU A 52 -29.07 1.08 -20.70
N HIS A 53 -28.69 -0.21 -20.68
CA HIS A 53 -28.01 -0.85 -21.82
C HIS A 53 -28.83 -0.81 -23.10
N LEU A 54 -30.13 -1.13 -23.01
CA LEU A 54 -31.05 -1.14 -24.15
C LEU A 54 -31.20 0.26 -24.74
N ALA A 55 -31.49 1.26 -23.91
CA ALA A 55 -31.61 2.64 -24.34
C ALA A 55 -30.31 3.16 -24.97
N CYS A 56 -29.15 2.80 -24.40
CA CYS A 56 -27.85 3.17 -24.96
C CYS A 56 -27.56 2.53 -26.32
N TYR A 57 -27.86 1.24 -26.47
CA TYR A 57 -27.63 0.50 -27.71
C TYR A 57 -28.54 0.99 -28.84
N PHE A 58 -29.82 1.24 -28.56
CA PHE A 58 -30.78 1.69 -29.58
C PHE A 58 -30.73 3.20 -29.84
N GLY A 59 -30.05 3.99 -29.02
CA GLY A 59 -29.81 5.41 -29.25
C GLY A 59 -30.85 6.35 -28.62
N HIS A 60 -31.60 5.89 -27.61
CA HIS A 60 -32.72 6.63 -27.02
C HIS A 60 -32.25 7.62 -25.95
N ARG A 61 -31.68 8.76 -26.36
CA ARG A 61 -31.09 9.77 -25.45
C ARG A 61 -32.00 10.22 -24.32
N GLN A 62 -33.27 10.51 -24.61
CA GLN A 62 -34.20 10.99 -23.59
C GLN A 62 -34.45 9.93 -22.51
N VAL A 63 -34.63 8.67 -22.93
CA VAL A 63 -34.77 7.53 -22.00
C VAL A 63 -33.51 7.35 -21.15
N VAL A 64 -32.31 7.42 -21.74
CA VAL A 64 -31.04 7.35 -20.99
C VAL A 64 -30.98 8.44 -19.93
N GLN A 65 -31.33 9.67 -20.30
CA GLN A 65 -31.31 10.80 -19.37
C GLN A 65 -32.32 10.62 -18.22
N ASP A 66 -33.54 10.17 -18.52
CA ASP A 66 -34.57 9.97 -17.51
C ASP A 66 -34.19 8.81 -16.54
N LEU A 67 -33.62 7.71 -17.06
CA LEU A 67 -33.11 6.61 -16.24
C LEU A 67 -31.96 7.04 -15.31
N LEU A 68 -30.99 7.81 -15.82
CA LEU A 68 -29.86 8.29 -15.02
C LEU A 68 -30.32 9.26 -13.92
N LYS A 69 -31.28 10.15 -14.22
CA LYS A 69 -31.89 11.05 -13.22
C LYS A 69 -32.63 10.30 -12.11
N ALA A 70 -33.27 9.18 -12.46
CA ALA A 70 -33.94 8.31 -11.50
C ALA A 70 -32.97 7.44 -10.67
N GLY A 71 -31.65 7.55 -10.88
CA GLY A 71 -30.65 6.83 -10.09
C GLY A 71 -30.27 5.45 -10.65
N ALA A 72 -30.52 5.18 -11.93
CA ALA A 72 -29.98 3.97 -12.58
C ALA A 72 -28.45 3.93 -12.48
N GLU A 73 -27.89 2.75 -12.22
CA GLU A 73 -26.45 2.58 -12.03
C GLU A 73 -25.70 2.72 -13.37
N VAL A 74 -24.88 3.76 -13.50
CA VAL A 74 -24.18 4.10 -14.76
C VAL A 74 -23.16 3.04 -15.18
N ASN A 75 -22.56 2.32 -14.23
CA ASN A 75 -21.50 1.33 -14.44
C ASN A 75 -21.99 -0.12 -14.31
N VAL A 76 -23.31 -0.34 -14.35
CA VAL A 76 -23.89 -1.68 -14.22
C VAL A 76 -23.37 -2.61 -15.31
N LEU A 77 -23.05 -3.86 -14.95
CA LEU A 77 -22.51 -4.86 -15.87
C LEU A 77 -23.61 -5.79 -16.39
N ASN A 78 -23.71 -5.97 -17.70
CA ASN A 78 -24.52 -7.03 -18.30
C ASN A 78 -23.83 -8.42 -18.19
N ASP A 79 -24.43 -9.48 -18.75
CA ASP A 79 -23.89 -10.84 -18.64
C ASP A 79 -22.57 -11.04 -19.42
N MET A 80 -22.24 -10.11 -20.32
CA MET A 80 -20.98 -10.09 -21.07
C MET A 80 -19.92 -9.20 -20.39
N GLY A 81 -20.23 -8.61 -19.23
CA GLY A 81 -19.38 -7.67 -18.51
C GLY A 81 -19.29 -6.29 -19.17
N ASP A 82 -20.15 -5.97 -20.13
CA ASP A 82 -20.20 -4.61 -20.68
C ASP A 82 -20.95 -3.67 -19.75
N THR A 83 -20.53 -2.42 -19.74
CA THR A 83 -21.29 -1.28 -19.18
C THR A 83 -22.16 -0.64 -20.26
N PRO A 84 -23.14 0.21 -19.89
CA PRO A 84 -23.87 1.04 -20.86
C PRO A 84 -22.95 1.88 -21.75
N LEU A 85 -21.81 2.33 -21.22
CA LEU A 85 -20.79 3.07 -21.97
C LEU A 85 -20.17 2.24 -23.10
N HIS A 86 -19.88 0.95 -22.86
CA HIS A 86 -19.40 0.05 -23.92
C HIS A 86 -20.42 -0.05 -25.05
N ARG A 87 -21.71 -0.14 -24.73
CA ARG A 87 -22.78 -0.28 -25.73
C ARG A 87 -23.03 1.02 -26.51
N ALA A 88 -22.99 2.17 -25.85
CA ALA A 88 -23.03 3.47 -26.52
C ALA A 88 -21.82 3.69 -27.45
N ALA A 89 -20.62 3.32 -27.00
CA ALA A 89 -19.39 3.45 -27.77
C ALA A 89 -19.34 2.49 -28.97
N PHE A 90 -19.74 1.22 -28.78
CA PHE A 90 -19.80 0.21 -29.83
C PHE A 90 -20.76 0.61 -30.97
N THR A 91 -21.90 1.23 -30.62
CA THR A 91 -22.92 1.66 -31.60
C THR A 91 -22.66 3.04 -32.21
N GLY A 92 -21.56 3.70 -31.84
CA GLY A 92 -21.19 5.00 -32.40
C GLY A 92 -22.06 6.17 -31.92
N ARG A 93 -22.70 6.05 -30.74
CA ARG A 93 -23.65 7.07 -30.24
C ARG A 93 -22.94 8.12 -29.37
N LYS A 94 -22.26 9.07 -30.01
CA LYS A 94 -21.44 10.12 -29.37
C LYS A 94 -22.17 10.89 -28.27
N GLU A 95 -23.40 11.30 -28.51
CA GLU A 95 -24.23 12.10 -27.61
C GLU A 95 -24.58 11.35 -26.34
N LEU A 96 -24.67 10.02 -26.42
CA LEU A 96 -24.88 9.15 -25.27
C LEU A 96 -23.60 8.90 -24.50
N VAL A 97 -22.47 8.76 -25.21
CA VAL A 97 -21.15 8.69 -24.58
C VAL A 97 -20.89 9.94 -23.74
N MET A 98 -21.12 11.13 -24.30
CA MET A 98 -20.99 12.39 -23.56
C MET A 98 -21.91 12.42 -22.33
N LEU A 99 -23.18 12.06 -22.49
CA LEU A 99 -24.14 12.04 -21.39
C LEU A 99 -23.74 11.06 -20.28
N LEU A 100 -23.26 9.86 -20.61
CA LEU A 100 -22.79 8.89 -19.62
C LEU A 100 -21.54 9.40 -18.87
N LEU A 101 -20.61 10.05 -19.58
CA LEU A 101 -19.42 10.65 -18.97
C LEU A 101 -19.77 11.82 -18.02
N GLU A 102 -20.79 12.62 -18.34
CA GLU A 102 -21.33 13.66 -17.45
C GLU A 102 -21.85 13.06 -16.13
N TYR A 103 -22.38 11.84 -16.16
CA TYR A 103 -22.84 11.08 -15.00
C TYR A 103 -21.76 10.14 -14.44
N ASN A 104 -20.47 10.48 -14.62
CA ASN A 104 -19.33 9.75 -14.05
C ASN A 104 -19.22 8.28 -14.46
N ALA A 105 -19.58 7.93 -15.70
CA ALA A 105 -19.28 6.61 -16.24
C ALA A 105 -17.77 6.31 -16.21
N ASP A 106 -17.42 5.12 -15.73
CA ASP A 106 -16.03 4.66 -15.63
C ASP A 106 -15.54 4.14 -16.99
N THR A 107 -14.54 4.82 -17.55
CA THR A 107 -13.95 4.47 -18.84
C THR A 107 -12.95 3.32 -18.76
N THR A 108 -12.52 2.94 -17.55
CA THR A 108 -11.48 1.95 -17.29
C THR A 108 -12.00 0.53 -17.12
N VAL A 109 -13.33 0.36 -17.05
CA VAL A 109 -13.97 -0.95 -16.93
C VAL A 109 -13.65 -1.80 -18.15
N VAL A 110 -13.24 -3.04 -17.89
CA VAL A 110 -12.90 -4.04 -18.90
C VAL A 110 -14.01 -5.08 -18.97
N ASN A 111 -14.58 -5.29 -20.16
CA ASN A 111 -15.63 -6.28 -20.35
C ASN A 111 -15.12 -7.74 -20.36
N GLY A 112 -16.02 -8.71 -20.49
CA GLY A 112 -15.67 -10.14 -20.52
C GLY A 112 -14.75 -10.56 -21.67
N SER A 113 -14.67 -9.76 -22.74
CA SER A 113 -13.73 -9.96 -23.86
C SER A 113 -12.33 -9.40 -23.56
N GLY A 114 -12.15 -8.67 -22.47
CA GLY A 114 -10.89 -8.00 -22.12
C GLY A 114 -10.75 -6.63 -22.78
N GLN A 115 -11.84 -5.98 -23.19
CA GLN A 115 -11.83 -4.70 -23.89
C GLN A 115 -12.46 -3.57 -23.05
N THR A 116 -11.92 -2.36 -23.17
CA THR A 116 -12.52 -1.12 -22.60
C THR A 116 -13.48 -0.45 -23.59
N ALA A 117 -14.24 0.56 -23.13
CA ALA A 117 -15.18 1.29 -23.97
C ALA A 117 -14.53 1.95 -25.22
N LYS A 118 -13.27 2.39 -25.13
CA LYS A 118 -12.53 2.97 -26.27
C LYS A 118 -12.05 1.92 -27.28
N GLU A 119 -11.89 0.67 -26.85
CA GLU A 119 -11.41 -0.44 -27.67
C GLU A 119 -12.56 -1.12 -28.44
N VAL A 120 -13.79 -1.02 -27.94
CA VAL A 120 -14.98 -1.56 -28.61
C VAL A 120 -15.55 -0.63 -29.68
N THR A 121 -15.18 0.66 -29.68
CA THR A 121 -15.68 1.62 -30.66
C THR A 121 -14.85 1.65 -31.94
N TYR A 122 -15.55 1.70 -33.08
CA TYR A 122 -14.94 1.94 -34.39
C TYR A 122 -14.91 3.43 -34.76
N ASP A 123 -15.63 4.27 -34.02
CA ASP A 123 -15.70 5.71 -34.26
C ASP A 123 -14.46 6.41 -33.69
N LYS A 124 -13.73 7.13 -34.56
CA LYS A 124 -12.49 7.83 -34.20
C LYS A 124 -12.75 8.99 -33.24
N GLU A 125 -13.86 9.70 -33.37
CA GLU A 125 -14.18 10.83 -32.48
C GLU A 125 -14.49 10.34 -31.07
N ILE A 126 -15.28 9.27 -30.94
CA ILE A 126 -15.59 8.67 -29.64
C ILE A 126 -14.32 8.12 -28.98
N ARG A 127 -13.46 7.45 -29.75
CA ARG A 127 -12.16 6.99 -29.23
C ARG A 127 -11.32 8.14 -28.71
N ASN A 128 -11.15 9.21 -29.50
CA ASN A 128 -10.39 10.38 -29.09
C ASN A 128 -10.97 11.05 -27.83
N MET A 129 -12.30 11.11 -27.72
CA MET A 129 -12.99 11.65 -26.55
C MET A 129 -12.70 10.83 -25.30
N LEU A 130 -12.84 9.50 -25.37
CA LEU A 130 -12.56 8.61 -24.24
C LEU A 130 -11.08 8.67 -23.83
N GLU A 131 -10.16 8.70 -24.80
CA GLU A 131 -8.74 8.91 -24.52
C GLU A 131 -8.47 10.27 -23.83
N ALA A 132 -9.17 11.33 -24.23
CA ALA A 132 -9.02 12.65 -23.60
C ALA A 132 -9.53 12.66 -22.15
N VAL A 133 -10.61 11.93 -21.87
CA VAL A 133 -11.12 11.75 -20.50
C VAL A 133 -10.12 10.97 -19.64
N GLU A 134 -9.61 9.85 -20.15
CA GLU A 134 -8.59 9.05 -19.45
C GLU A 134 -7.33 9.88 -19.15
N ARG A 135 -6.81 10.64 -20.12
CA ARG A 135 -5.66 11.54 -19.92
C ARG A 135 -5.96 12.59 -18.85
N THR A 136 -7.16 13.17 -18.86
CA THR A 136 -7.58 14.15 -17.85
C THR A 136 -7.65 13.53 -16.45
N GLN A 137 -8.19 12.31 -16.34
CA GLN A 137 -8.28 11.61 -15.06
C GLN A 137 -6.90 11.23 -14.53
N GLN A 138 -6.00 10.77 -15.40
CA GLN A 138 -4.62 10.46 -15.05
C GLN A 138 -3.88 11.70 -14.54
N ARG A 139 -4.01 12.85 -15.22
CA ARG A 139 -3.41 14.12 -14.77
C ARG A 139 -3.94 14.55 -13.40
N LYS A 140 -5.25 14.41 -13.14
CA LYS A 140 -5.81 14.69 -11.81
C LYS A 140 -5.21 13.80 -10.73
N LEU A 141 -5.01 12.51 -11.00
CA LEU A 141 -4.36 11.60 -10.06
C LEU A 141 -2.89 11.97 -9.83
N GLU A 142 -2.16 12.38 -10.86
CA GLU A 142 -0.78 12.86 -10.77
C GLU A 142 -0.68 14.18 -9.97
N GLU A 143 -1.60 15.11 -10.17
CA GLU A 143 -1.72 16.35 -9.40
C GLU A 143 -2.00 16.06 -7.92
N LEU A 144 -2.89 15.11 -7.63
CA LEU A 144 -3.17 14.64 -6.27
C LEU A 144 -1.93 13.98 -5.65
N LEU A 145 -1.17 13.18 -6.40
CA LEU A 145 0.06 12.56 -5.93
C LEU A 145 1.12 13.62 -5.59
N LEU A 146 1.32 14.60 -6.47
CA LEU A 146 2.21 15.73 -6.24
C LEU A 146 1.81 16.52 -4.99
N ALA A 147 0.51 16.80 -4.84
CA ALA A 147 -0.01 17.51 -3.67
C ALA A 147 0.11 16.69 -2.38
N ALA A 148 -0.12 15.37 -2.42
CA ALA A 148 0.04 14.50 -1.26
C ALA A 148 1.51 14.43 -0.82
N ALA A 149 2.44 14.32 -1.77
CA ALA A 149 3.87 14.34 -1.49
C ALA A 149 4.36 15.70 -0.94
N ARG A 150 3.81 16.80 -1.47
CA ARG A 150 4.14 18.17 -1.04
C ARG A 150 3.59 18.51 0.35
N GLU A 151 2.41 18.03 0.71
CA GLU A 151 1.80 18.30 2.02
C GLU A 151 2.10 17.20 3.05
N GLY A 152 2.90 16.19 2.70
CA GLY A 152 3.26 15.11 3.63
C GLY A 152 2.11 14.15 3.97
N ARG A 153 1.06 14.08 3.13
CA ARG A 153 -0.13 13.25 3.35
C ARG A 153 0.14 11.80 2.99
N THR A 154 0.79 11.07 3.90
CA THR A 154 1.26 9.69 3.70
C THR A 154 0.14 8.69 3.41
N ALA A 155 -1.02 8.84 4.05
CA ALA A 155 -2.17 7.95 3.86
C ALA A 155 -2.77 8.09 2.46
N GLU A 156 -3.01 9.32 2.00
CA GLU A 156 -3.50 9.60 0.65
C GLU A 156 -2.49 9.15 -0.42
N LEU A 157 -1.21 9.40 -0.20
CA LEU A 157 -0.13 8.97 -1.10
C LEU A 157 -0.11 7.45 -1.26
N THR A 158 -0.21 6.70 -0.15
CA THR A 158 -0.31 5.23 -0.20
C THR A 158 -1.57 4.78 -0.90
N ALA A 159 -2.72 5.41 -0.62
CA ALA A 159 -3.98 5.06 -1.27
C ALA A 159 -3.91 5.28 -2.79
N LEU A 160 -3.22 6.31 -3.26
CA LEU A 160 -3.02 6.59 -4.70
C LEU A 160 -2.10 5.57 -5.37
N LEU A 161 -0.99 5.20 -4.72
CA LEU A 161 0.00 4.26 -5.27
C LEU A 161 -0.50 2.81 -5.28
N ASN A 162 -1.41 2.44 -4.37
CA ASN A 162 -1.99 1.10 -4.29
C ASN A 162 -3.20 0.89 -5.21
N ARG A 163 -3.57 1.87 -6.04
CA ARG A 163 -4.69 1.75 -6.98
C ARG A 163 -4.39 0.67 -8.04
N PRO A 164 -5.42 0.02 -8.60
CA PRO A 164 -5.22 -0.96 -9.68
C PRO A 164 -4.54 -0.33 -10.91
N ASN A 165 -4.79 0.96 -11.14
CA ASN A 165 -4.10 1.81 -12.11
C ASN A 165 -3.53 3.04 -11.37
N PRO A 166 -2.28 2.98 -10.87
CA PRO A 166 -1.68 4.06 -10.12
C PRO A 166 -1.22 5.22 -11.03
N PRO A 167 -1.15 6.46 -10.51
CA PRO A 167 -0.51 7.57 -11.21
C PRO A 167 0.98 7.28 -11.49
N ASP A 168 1.55 7.94 -12.50
CA ASP A 168 3.00 7.88 -12.72
C ASP A 168 3.71 8.45 -11.47
N VAL A 169 4.46 7.61 -10.77
CA VAL A 169 5.21 7.99 -9.57
C VAL A 169 6.27 9.07 -9.87
N ASN A 170 6.72 9.12 -11.12
CA ASN A 170 7.69 10.09 -11.60
C ASN A 170 7.03 11.26 -12.33
N CYS A 171 5.71 11.44 -12.24
CA CYS A 171 5.03 12.59 -12.83
C CYS A 171 5.71 13.91 -12.41
N SER A 172 5.54 14.98 -13.18
CA SER A 172 6.20 16.25 -12.88
C SER A 172 5.26 17.43 -12.98
N ASP A 173 5.49 18.41 -12.12
CA ASP A 173 4.77 19.67 -12.16
C ASP A 173 5.29 20.60 -13.29
N GLN A 174 4.76 21.82 -13.33
CA GLN A 174 5.16 22.81 -14.33
C GLN A 174 6.65 23.19 -14.27
N LEU A 175 7.31 23.00 -13.13
CA LEU A 175 8.75 23.25 -12.91
C LEU A 175 9.60 21.99 -13.17
N GLY A 176 8.98 20.86 -13.51
CA GLY A 176 9.65 19.58 -13.68
C GLY A 176 9.94 18.87 -12.35
N ASN A 177 9.41 19.34 -11.22
CA ASN A 177 9.59 18.67 -9.94
C ASN A 177 8.70 17.43 -9.87
N THR A 178 9.28 16.30 -9.48
CA THR A 178 8.54 15.06 -9.21
C THR A 178 7.94 15.06 -7.80
N PRO A 179 7.02 14.13 -7.47
CA PRO A 179 6.60 13.92 -6.08
C PRO A 179 7.79 13.76 -5.13
N LEU A 180 8.86 13.10 -5.58
CA LEU A 180 10.07 12.92 -4.78
C LEU A 180 10.83 14.23 -4.55
N HIS A 181 10.91 15.13 -5.54
CA HIS A 181 11.44 16.49 -5.34
C HIS A 181 10.62 17.25 -4.29
N CYS A 182 9.28 17.17 -4.38
CA CYS A 182 8.39 17.85 -3.43
C CYS A 182 8.58 17.32 -2.00
N ALA A 183 8.64 15.99 -1.83
CA ALA A 183 8.85 15.36 -0.53
C ALA A 183 10.25 15.68 0.04
N ALA A 184 11.29 15.66 -0.80
CA ALA A 184 12.66 15.98 -0.41
C ALA A 184 12.80 17.44 0.05
N TYR A 185 12.21 18.37 -0.70
CA TYR A 185 12.25 19.80 -0.41
C TYR A 185 11.61 20.16 0.94
N ARG A 186 10.54 19.48 1.34
CA ARG A 186 9.84 19.72 2.62
C ARG A 186 10.19 18.72 3.72
N ALA A 187 11.24 17.92 3.53
CA ALA A 187 11.71 16.93 4.51
C ALA A 187 10.65 15.87 4.91
N HIS A 188 9.70 15.53 4.03
CA HIS A 188 8.69 14.50 4.28
C HIS A 188 9.27 13.08 4.10
N LYS A 189 10.08 12.62 5.06
CA LYS A 189 10.81 11.33 5.05
C LYS A 189 9.92 10.15 4.65
N GLN A 190 8.77 10.02 5.28
CA GLN A 190 7.85 8.90 5.04
C GLN A 190 7.25 8.91 3.63
N CYS A 191 6.94 10.09 3.08
CA CYS A 191 6.50 10.22 1.69
C CYS A 191 7.63 9.85 0.72
N ALA A 192 8.85 10.33 0.97
CA ALA A 192 10.01 10.03 0.13
C ALA A 192 10.32 8.53 0.11
N LEU A 193 10.30 7.86 1.27
CA LEU A 193 10.47 6.41 1.37
C LEU A 193 9.40 5.66 0.56
N LYS A 194 8.12 6.02 0.73
CA LYS A 194 7.02 5.39 -0.02
C LYS A 194 7.15 5.60 -1.53
N LEU A 195 7.50 6.80 -1.97
CA LEU A 195 7.73 7.08 -3.39
C LEU A 195 8.89 6.27 -3.96
N LEU A 196 10.01 6.17 -3.24
CA LEU A 196 11.15 5.34 -3.64
C LEU A 196 10.80 3.85 -3.68
N LYS A 197 10.06 3.35 -2.68
CA LYS A 197 9.52 1.97 -2.66
C LYS A 197 8.64 1.70 -3.89
N SER A 198 7.89 2.70 -4.35
CA SER A 198 7.02 2.61 -5.54
C SER A 198 7.73 2.92 -6.87
N GLY A 199 9.06 3.02 -6.89
CA GLY A 199 9.84 3.18 -8.13
C GLY A 199 10.10 4.63 -8.56
N ALA A 200 10.02 5.59 -7.64
CA ALA A 200 10.47 6.96 -7.92
C ALA A 200 11.98 7.00 -8.21
N ASP A 201 12.37 7.71 -9.25
CA ASP A 201 13.76 7.87 -9.67
C ASP A 201 14.43 9.03 -8.88
N PRO A 202 15.41 8.74 -8.00
CA PRO A 202 16.12 9.77 -7.23
C PRO A 202 17.13 10.55 -8.06
N SER A 203 17.40 10.14 -9.30
CA SER A 203 18.36 10.78 -10.20
C SER A 203 17.72 11.74 -11.20
N ARG A 204 16.39 11.71 -11.33
CA ARG A 204 15.64 12.55 -12.27
C ARG A 204 15.83 14.02 -11.92
N LYS A 205 16.06 14.85 -12.93
CA LYS A 205 16.28 16.29 -12.77
C LYS A 205 15.04 17.09 -13.13
N ASN A 206 14.81 18.17 -12.39
CA ASN A 206 13.81 19.18 -12.74
C ASN A 206 14.34 20.14 -13.84
N LYS A 207 13.54 21.15 -14.23
CA LYS A 207 13.94 22.13 -15.27
C LYS A 207 15.14 23.01 -14.89
N ASN A 208 15.53 23.02 -13.61
CA ASN A 208 16.69 23.74 -13.10
C ASN A 208 17.91 22.83 -12.94
N ASP A 209 17.91 21.64 -13.54
CA ASP A 209 18.97 20.62 -13.43
C ASP A 209 19.21 20.07 -12.01
N GLN A 210 18.27 20.28 -11.09
CA GLN A 210 18.36 19.84 -9.70
C GLN A 210 17.75 18.45 -9.53
N LYS A 211 18.42 17.58 -8.77
CA LYS A 211 17.89 16.29 -8.31
C LYS A 211 17.10 16.46 -7.00
N PRO A 212 16.27 15.49 -6.60
CA PRO A 212 15.64 15.47 -5.28
C PRO A 212 16.66 15.65 -4.14
N LEU A 213 17.85 15.05 -4.26
CA LEU A 213 18.93 15.19 -3.28
C LEU A 213 19.42 16.63 -3.13
N ASP A 214 19.47 17.40 -4.23
CA ASP A 214 19.95 18.78 -4.21
C ASP A 214 18.95 19.71 -3.50
N LEU A 215 17.66 19.34 -3.53
CA LEU A 215 16.58 20.04 -2.84
C LEU A 215 16.34 19.54 -1.40
N ALA A 216 16.99 18.46 -0.99
CA ALA A 216 16.71 17.78 0.28
C ALA A 216 17.00 18.67 1.50
N GLN A 217 15.98 18.87 2.33
CA GLN A 217 16.11 19.56 3.62
C GLN A 217 16.31 18.56 4.77
N GLY A 218 17.32 18.79 5.61
CA GLY A 218 17.66 17.95 6.75
C GLY A 218 18.63 16.80 6.44
N ALA A 219 19.42 16.40 7.44
CA ALA A 219 20.36 15.28 7.32
C ALA A 219 19.62 13.97 7.05
N GLU A 220 18.55 13.71 7.79
CA GLU A 220 17.68 12.54 7.63
C GLU A 220 17.17 12.34 6.20
N MET A 221 16.67 13.40 5.56
CA MET A 221 16.17 13.32 4.17
C MET A 221 17.30 13.03 3.18
N LYS A 222 18.48 13.65 3.39
CA LYS A 222 19.66 13.35 2.57
C LYS A 222 20.09 11.90 2.76
N HIS A 223 20.07 11.38 3.99
CA HIS A 223 20.31 9.97 4.27
C HIS A 223 19.27 9.06 3.62
N VAL A 224 17.99 9.43 3.57
CA VAL A 224 16.98 8.64 2.84
C VAL A 224 17.27 8.60 1.34
N LEU A 225 17.69 9.71 0.75
CA LEU A 225 17.95 9.81 -0.69
C LEU A 225 19.32 9.25 -1.11
N VAL A 226 20.31 9.24 -0.20
CA VAL A 226 21.67 8.71 -0.41
C VAL A 226 21.79 7.26 0.07
N GLY A 227 21.24 6.99 1.25
CA GLY A 227 21.19 5.70 1.95
C GLY A 227 20.16 4.73 1.38
N ASN A 228 19.21 5.21 0.57
CA ASN A 228 18.60 4.38 -0.47
C ASN A 228 19.54 4.14 -1.68
N LYS A 229 20.85 4.02 -1.44
CA LYS A 229 21.52 2.74 -1.74
C LYS A 229 20.92 1.64 -0.86
N VAL A 230 19.60 1.43 -0.99
CA VAL A 230 19.05 0.10 -0.86
C VAL A 230 20.00 -0.73 -1.70
N ILE A 231 20.49 -1.82 -1.14
CA ILE A 231 21.08 -2.86 -1.95
C ILE A 231 19.94 -3.25 -2.91
N TYR A 232 19.84 -2.54 -4.03
CA TYR A 232 19.40 -3.10 -5.28
C TYR A 232 20.46 -4.19 -5.51
N LYS A 233 20.30 -5.33 -4.84
CA LYS A 233 20.48 -6.58 -5.55
C LYS A 233 19.47 -6.37 -6.67
N ALA A 234 19.95 -5.90 -7.81
CA ALA A 234 19.12 -5.61 -8.96
C ALA A 234 18.42 -6.93 -9.25
N LEU A 235 17.23 -7.08 -8.68
CA LEU A 235 16.44 -8.29 -8.78
C LEU A 235 16.08 -8.30 -10.24
N LYS A 236 16.82 -9.14 -10.96
CA LYS A 236 16.68 -9.23 -12.40
C LYS A 236 15.23 -9.58 -12.63
N ARG A 237 14.52 -8.70 -13.35
CA ARG A 237 13.18 -8.98 -13.86
C ARG A 237 13.21 -10.40 -14.40
N TYR A 238 12.45 -11.28 -13.76
CA TYR A 238 12.41 -12.68 -14.14
C TYR A 238 11.06 -12.93 -14.81
N GLU A 239 11.09 -13.32 -16.07
CA GLU A 239 9.88 -13.49 -16.85
C GLU A 239 9.92 -14.70 -17.76
N GLY A 240 8.75 -15.26 -18.02
CA GLY A 240 8.63 -16.39 -18.93
C GLY A 240 7.22 -16.98 -18.98
N PRO A 241 7.00 -17.95 -19.87
CA PRO A 241 5.70 -18.59 -20.04
C PRO A 241 5.44 -19.62 -18.93
N LEU A 242 4.34 -19.48 -18.19
CA LEU A 242 3.88 -20.45 -17.20
C LEU A 242 2.41 -20.82 -17.42
N TRP A 243 2.08 -22.08 -17.21
CA TRP A 243 0.70 -22.52 -17.13
C TRP A 243 0.15 -22.18 -15.75
N LYS A 244 -0.90 -21.38 -15.67
CA LYS A 244 -1.59 -21.05 -14.42
C LYS A 244 -2.89 -21.84 -14.31
N SER A 245 -3.14 -22.40 -13.13
CA SER A 245 -4.41 -23.06 -12.81
C SER A 245 -5.51 -22.05 -12.51
N SER A 246 -6.69 -22.29 -13.10
CA SER A 246 -7.93 -21.57 -12.82
C SER A 246 -8.99 -22.55 -12.33
N ARG A 247 -9.74 -22.18 -11.28
CA ARG A 247 -10.81 -23.00 -10.71
C ARG A 247 -11.94 -23.29 -11.71
N PHE A 248 -12.14 -22.41 -12.69
CA PHE A 248 -13.26 -22.47 -13.63
C PHE A 248 -12.89 -22.93 -15.04
N PHE A 249 -11.64 -22.75 -15.46
CA PHE A 249 -11.24 -22.93 -16.86
C PHE A 249 -9.97 -23.78 -17.07
N GLY A 250 -9.52 -24.49 -16.02
CA GLY A 250 -8.36 -25.38 -16.09
C GLY A 250 -7.03 -24.64 -16.21
N TRP A 251 -6.04 -25.29 -16.82
CA TRP A 251 -4.70 -24.75 -17.03
C TRP A 251 -4.64 -23.88 -18.29
N ARG A 252 -4.16 -22.64 -18.16
CA ARG A 252 -3.95 -21.73 -19.29
C ARG A 252 -2.55 -21.14 -19.27
N LEU A 253 -1.96 -20.95 -20.44
CA LEU A 253 -0.62 -20.37 -20.59
C LEU A 253 -0.69 -18.86 -20.43
N PHE A 254 0.18 -18.30 -19.59
CA PHE A 254 0.36 -16.87 -19.39
C PHE A 254 1.84 -16.52 -19.46
N TRP A 255 2.13 -15.28 -19.84
CA TRP A 255 3.44 -14.69 -19.64
C TRP A 255 3.50 -14.11 -18.23
N VAL A 256 4.35 -14.68 -17.39
CA VAL A 256 4.49 -14.29 -15.99
C VAL A 256 5.73 -13.42 -15.84
N VAL A 257 5.63 -12.35 -15.05
CA VAL A 257 6.71 -11.42 -14.76
C VAL A 257 6.81 -11.25 -13.26
N LEU A 258 8.02 -11.44 -12.74
CA LEU A 258 8.44 -11.10 -11.39
C LEU A 258 9.27 -9.82 -11.44
N GLU A 259 8.79 -8.79 -10.76
CA GLU A 259 9.46 -7.50 -10.72
C GLU A 259 9.20 -6.84 -9.36
N HIS A 260 10.26 -6.38 -8.69
CA HIS A 260 10.19 -5.64 -7.43
C HIS A 260 9.31 -6.30 -6.33
N GLY A 261 9.23 -7.63 -6.28
CA GLY A 261 8.44 -8.36 -5.27
C GLY A 261 6.96 -8.53 -5.65
N VAL A 262 6.59 -8.20 -6.89
CA VAL A 262 5.25 -8.38 -7.44
C VAL A 262 5.28 -9.45 -8.53
N LEU A 263 4.41 -10.43 -8.39
CA LEU A 263 4.11 -11.44 -9.40
C LEU A 263 2.94 -10.96 -10.27
N SER A 264 3.17 -10.72 -11.55
CA SER A 264 2.15 -10.31 -12.52
C SER A 264 2.04 -11.32 -13.66
N TRP A 265 0.85 -11.50 -14.24
CA TRP A 265 0.67 -12.37 -15.41
C TRP A 265 -0.18 -11.74 -16.51
N TYR A 266 0.21 -12.00 -17.75
CA TYR A 266 -0.30 -11.40 -18.98
C TYR A 266 -0.65 -12.48 -20.00
N ARG A 267 -1.50 -12.17 -20.98
CA ARG A 267 -1.84 -13.15 -22.04
C ARG A 267 -0.68 -13.36 -23.00
N LYS A 268 0.09 -12.31 -23.31
CA LYS A 268 1.20 -12.35 -24.26
C LYS A 268 2.41 -11.58 -23.72
N GLN A 269 3.60 -11.90 -24.23
CA GLN A 269 4.85 -11.21 -23.89
C GLN A 269 4.84 -9.71 -24.22
N PRO A 270 4.35 -9.23 -25.38
CA PRO A 270 4.34 -7.80 -25.69
C PRO A 270 3.49 -6.98 -24.71
N ASP A 271 2.41 -7.57 -24.20
CA ASP A 271 1.54 -6.96 -23.19
C ASP A 271 2.32 -6.73 -21.87
N ALA A 272 3.18 -7.69 -21.52
CA ALA A 272 4.04 -7.64 -20.34
C ALA A 272 5.20 -6.64 -20.46
N VAL A 273 5.70 -6.39 -21.68
CA VAL A 273 6.77 -5.41 -21.93
C VAL A 273 6.23 -3.97 -21.81
N HIS A 274 5.01 -3.73 -22.29
CA HIS A 274 4.39 -2.41 -22.24
C HIS A 274 3.51 -2.19 -21.00
N HIS A 275 3.41 -3.18 -20.11
CA HIS A 275 2.53 -3.19 -18.92
C HIS A 275 1.04 -2.94 -19.23
N ILE A 276 0.57 -3.42 -20.38
CA ILE A 276 -0.82 -3.23 -20.85
C ILE A 276 -1.60 -4.55 -20.66
N TYR A 277 -2.90 -4.51 -20.39
CA TYR A 277 -3.80 -5.68 -20.31
C TYR A 277 -3.40 -6.79 -19.30
N ARG A 278 -2.84 -6.41 -18.15
CA ARG A 278 -2.49 -7.32 -17.05
C ARG A 278 -3.71 -8.12 -16.58
N GLN A 279 -3.60 -9.45 -16.57
CA GLN A 279 -4.71 -10.36 -16.19
C GLN A 279 -4.81 -10.57 -14.68
N GLY A 280 -3.75 -10.24 -13.94
CA GLY A 280 -3.72 -10.22 -12.49
C GLY A 280 -2.31 -10.02 -11.94
N CYS A 281 -2.24 -9.66 -10.66
CA CYS A 281 -0.98 -9.53 -9.93
C CYS A 281 -1.16 -9.88 -8.44
N LYS A 282 -0.06 -10.26 -7.79
CA LYS A 282 0.03 -10.50 -6.34
C LYS A 282 1.36 -9.99 -5.80
N HIS A 283 1.32 -9.35 -4.64
CA HIS A 283 2.52 -9.08 -3.85
C HIS A 283 3.00 -10.40 -3.23
N LEU A 284 4.31 -10.62 -3.27
CA LEU A 284 4.93 -11.83 -2.72
C LEU A 284 5.32 -11.69 -1.26
N THR A 285 4.76 -10.73 -0.54
CA THR A 285 4.99 -10.54 0.89
C THR A 285 4.65 -11.83 1.63
N GLN A 286 5.62 -12.39 2.35
CA GLN A 286 5.53 -13.67 3.07
C GLN A 286 5.01 -14.83 2.20
N ALA A 287 5.25 -14.77 0.88
CA ALA A 287 4.78 -15.83 -0.01
C ALA A 287 5.66 -17.07 0.15
N ALA A 288 5.01 -18.23 0.30
CA ALA A 288 5.66 -19.51 0.44
C ALA A 288 5.41 -20.38 -0.80
N CYS A 289 6.48 -20.92 -1.38
CA CYS A 289 6.39 -21.88 -2.47
C CYS A 289 6.27 -23.31 -1.91
N THR A 290 5.30 -24.07 -2.41
CA THR A 290 5.14 -25.49 -2.10
C THR A 290 5.25 -26.31 -3.37
N VAL A 291 5.99 -27.41 -3.28
CA VAL A 291 6.27 -28.30 -4.41
C VAL A 291 5.70 -29.68 -4.09
N LYS A 292 5.08 -30.33 -5.08
CA LYS A 292 4.67 -31.74 -4.95
C LYS A 292 5.76 -32.64 -5.52
N SER A 293 6.21 -33.61 -4.73
CA SER A 293 7.36 -34.49 -5.06
C SER A 293 7.17 -35.34 -6.32
N ASN A 294 5.94 -35.51 -6.81
CA ASN A 294 5.62 -36.37 -7.96
C ASN A 294 5.56 -35.63 -9.33
N ASP A 295 5.69 -34.30 -9.37
CA ASP A 295 5.63 -33.52 -10.62
C ASP A 295 6.75 -32.46 -10.65
N SER A 296 7.78 -32.73 -11.45
CA SER A 296 8.98 -31.87 -11.59
C SER A 296 8.70 -30.51 -12.23
N CYS A 297 7.50 -30.29 -12.79
CA CYS A 297 7.14 -29.05 -13.48
C CYS A 297 6.15 -28.19 -12.71
N LEU A 298 5.55 -28.71 -11.63
CA LEU A 298 4.44 -28.08 -10.91
C LEU A 298 4.90 -27.50 -9.57
N PHE A 299 4.48 -26.27 -9.29
CA PHE A 299 4.66 -25.62 -7.99
C PHE A 299 3.44 -24.76 -7.65
N PHE A 300 3.28 -24.46 -6.37
CA PHE A 300 2.20 -23.62 -5.87
C PHE A 300 2.80 -22.49 -5.05
N ILE A 301 2.26 -21.28 -5.23
CA ILE A 301 2.60 -20.11 -4.42
C ILE A 301 1.42 -19.87 -3.49
N LYS A 302 1.68 -19.93 -2.18
CA LYS A 302 0.74 -19.47 -1.14
C LYS A 302 1.12 -18.03 -0.80
N CYS A 303 0.24 -17.08 -1.09
CA CYS A 303 0.41 -15.68 -0.72
C CYS A 303 -0.03 -15.44 0.73
N PHE A 304 0.34 -14.29 1.31
CA PHE A 304 -0.04 -13.88 2.68
C PHE A 304 -1.56 -13.83 2.92
N ASP A 305 -2.35 -13.51 1.91
CA ASP A 305 -3.83 -13.49 1.96
C ASP A 305 -4.45 -14.90 1.89
N ASP A 306 -3.68 -15.94 2.21
CA ASP A 306 -3.99 -17.35 2.06
C ASP A 306 -4.40 -17.80 0.65
N THR A 307 -4.27 -16.95 -0.38
CA THR A 307 -4.56 -17.35 -1.75
C THR A 307 -3.48 -18.26 -2.30
N ILE A 308 -3.90 -19.37 -2.90
CA ILE A 308 -2.99 -20.36 -3.50
C ILE A 308 -3.08 -20.27 -5.02
N HIS A 309 -1.93 -20.11 -5.66
CA HIS A 309 -1.79 -20.07 -7.11
C HIS A 309 -0.88 -21.20 -7.59
N GLY A 310 -1.45 -22.16 -8.33
CA GLY A 310 -0.69 -23.25 -8.94
C GLY A 310 -0.17 -22.88 -10.32
N PHE A 311 1.14 -23.07 -10.52
CA PHE A 311 1.86 -22.82 -11.76
C PHE A 311 2.58 -24.08 -12.25
N ARG A 312 2.65 -24.25 -13.58
CA ARG A 312 3.38 -25.35 -14.21
C ARG A 312 4.30 -24.83 -15.31
N VAL A 313 5.57 -25.21 -15.24
CA VAL A 313 6.61 -24.87 -16.23
C VAL A 313 6.39 -25.70 -17.50
N PRO A 314 6.45 -25.10 -18.70
CA PRO A 314 6.36 -25.84 -19.96
C PRO A 314 7.56 -26.80 -20.12
N LYS A 315 7.30 -28.06 -20.51
CA LYS A 315 8.34 -29.11 -20.62
C LYS A 315 9.39 -28.87 -21.72
N ASN A 316 9.14 -27.95 -22.65
CA ASN A 316 10.05 -27.61 -23.75
C ASN A 316 10.87 -26.34 -23.49
N SER A 317 10.91 -25.85 -22.25
CA SER A 317 11.65 -24.64 -21.89
C SER A 317 13.14 -24.97 -21.75
N LEU A 318 13.93 -24.72 -22.80
CA LEU A 318 15.38 -24.94 -22.79
C LEU A 318 16.17 -23.95 -21.90
N GLN A 319 15.51 -22.92 -21.36
CA GLN A 319 16.17 -21.78 -20.71
C GLN A 319 15.74 -21.52 -19.25
N GLN A 320 14.66 -22.15 -18.76
CA GLN A 320 14.11 -21.86 -17.43
C GLN A 320 13.53 -23.14 -16.81
N SER A 321 14.12 -23.57 -15.70
CA SER A 321 13.69 -24.71 -14.91
C SER A 321 12.67 -24.29 -13.84
N ARG A 322 12.00 -25.27 -13.22
CA ARG A 322 11.13 -25.01 -12.06
C ARG A 322 11.94 -24.43 -10.91
N GLU A 323 13.16 -24.93 -10.73
CA GLU A 323 14.09 -24.52 -9.70
C GLU A 323 14.46 -23.03 -9.86
N ASP A 324 14.73 -22.56 -11.09
CA ASP A 324 15.02 -21.14 -11.36
C ASP A 324 13.82 -20.23 -11.01
N TRP A 325 12.60 -20.69 -11.28
CA TRP A 325 11.38 -19.97 -10.89
C TRP A 325 11.22 -19.92 -9.37
N LEU A 326 11.49 -21.02 -8.66
CA LEU A 326 11.39 -21.08 -7.21
C LEU A 326 12.41 -20.15 -6.56
N GLU A 327 13.66 -20.17 -7.02
CA GLU A 327 14.72 -19.28 -6.55
C GLU A 327 14.36 -17.82 -6.80
N ALA A 328 13.89 -17.47 -8.01
CA ALA A 328 13.46 -16.11 -8.31
C ALA A 328 12.28 -15.66 -7.43
N ILE A 329 11.29 -16.52 -7.21
CA ILE A 329 10.13 -16.19 -6.36
C ILE A 329 10.56 -16.03 -4.90
N GLU A 330 11.48 -16.87 -4.41
CA GLU A 330 12.02 -16.78 -3.05
C GLU A 330 12.83 -15.49 -2.87
N ASP A 331 13.70 -15.13 -3.82
CA ASP A 331 14.45 -13.88 -3.84
C ASP A 331 13.50 -12.65 -3.87
N HIS A 332 12.43 -12.70 -4.69
CA HIS A 332 11.41 -11.66 -4.75
C HIS A 332 10.46 -11.64 -3.53
N SER A 333 10.22 -12.78 -2.89
CA SER A 333 9.43 -12.92 -1.65
C SER A 333 10.21 -12.40 -0.46
N ALA A 334 11.50 -12.74 -0.33
CA ALA A 334 12.41 -12.19 0.67
C ALA A 334 12.53 -10.67 0.51
N TYR A 335 12.68 -10.19 -0.74
CA TYR A 335 12.61 -8.76 -1.04
C TYR A 335 11.26 -8.13 -0.68
N SER A 336 10.12 -8.79 -0.91
CA SER A 336 8.84 -8.20 -0.50
C SER A 336 8.64 -8.25 1.02
N THR A 337 9.10 -9.32 1.66
CA THR A 337 8.90 -9.58 3.09
C THR A 337 9.75 -8.66 3.94
N HIS A 338 11.05 -8.55 3.66
CA HIS A 338 11.97 -7.68 4.40
C HIS A 338 11.52 -6.21 4.42
N TYR A 339 10.85 -5.76 3.36
CA TYR A 339 10.42 -4.36 3.22
C TYR A 339 8.99 -4.11 3.72
N CYS A 340 8.17 -5.16 3.82
CA CYS A 340 6.86 -5.10 4.49
C CYS A 340 6.93 -5.39 5.99
N SER A 341 7.91 -6.16 6.48
CA SER A 341 8.11 -6.36 7.92
C SER A 341 8.63 -5.10 8.62
N GLN A 342 9.28 -4.18 7.90
CA GLN A 342 9.55 -2.83 8.42
C GLN A 342 8.28 -1.97 8.59
N ASP A 343 7.20 -2.26 7.85
CA ASP A 343 5.92 -1.54 7.97
C ASP A 343 5.07 -2.01 9.18
N GLN A 344 5.51 -3.02 9.97
CA GLN A 344 4.79 -3.49 11.16
C GLN A 344 5.50 -3.24 12.51
N LEU A 345 6.76 -2.77 12.52
CA LEU A 345 7.54 -2.59 13.75
C LEU A 345 8.29 -1.25 13.88
N THR A 346 8.00 -0.25 13.05
CA THR A 346 8.69 1.05 13.14
C THR A 346 7.72 2.21 13.45
N ASP A 347 6.91 2.04 14.49
CA ASP A 347 6.51 3.17 15.34
C ASP A 347 7.51 3.37 16.50
N ASP A 348 8.46 2.45 16.70
CA ASP A 348 9.58 2.63 17.61
C ASP A 348 10.85 3.05 16.85
N GLU A 349 11.48 4.06 17.42
CA GLU A 349 12.72 4.70 17.02
C GLU A 349 13.83 3.67 16.71
N GLU A 350 14.03 3.31 15.43
CA GLU A 350 15.36 2.88 14.97
C GLU A 350 16.23 4.15 14.83
N GLU A 351 16.62 4.71 15.99
CA GLU A 351 17.93 5.34 16.10
C GLU A 351 18.94 4.28 15.63
N ASP A 352 19.84 4.62 14.71
CA ASP A 352 21.11 3.91 14.58
C ASP A 352 21.84 4.05 15.93
N THR A 353 21.46 3.24 16.91
CA THR A 353 22.07 3.20 18.23
C THR A 353 23.43 2.56 18.04
N VAL A 354 24.47 3.39 17.93
CA VAL A 354 25.83 2.96 18.23
C VAL A 354 25.78 2.31 19.60
N SER A 355 26.01 1.00 19.65
CA SER A 355 25.93 0.23 20.89
C SER A 355 26.82 0.88 21.95
N THR A 356 26.32 1.03 23.19
CA THR A 356 27.15 1.54 24.29
C THR A 356 28.40 0.68 24.53
N VAL A 357 28.38 -0.58 24.05
CA VAL A 357 29.53 -1.48 24.01
C VAL A 357 30.65 -0.94 23.11
N ASP A 358 30.32 -0.44 21.90
CA ASP A 358 31.30 0.09 20.94
C ASP A 358 31.92 1.42 21.42
N LEU A 359 31.10 2.23 22.09
CA LEU A 359 31.52 3.48 22.74
C LEU A 359 32.45 3.21 23.93
N LYS A 360 32.18 2.17 24.72
CA LYS A 360 33.03 1.75 25.84
C LYS A 360 34.39 1.26 25.36
N GLU A 361 34.43 0.43 24.31
CA GLU A 361 35.69 -0.06 23.73
C GLU A 361 36.53 1.10 23.15
N SER A 362 35.86 2.07 22.51
CA SER A 362 36.51 3.28 21.98
C SER A 362 37.11 4.16 23.08
N LEU A 363 36.42 4.27 24.23
CA LEU A 363 36.91 4.98 25.41
C LEU A 363 38.12 4.26 26.04
N GLU A 364 38.08 2.93 26.17
CA GLU A 364 39.21 2.13 26.68
C GLU A 364 40.46 2.29 25.80
N LYS A 365 40.28 2.35 24.47
CA LYS A 365 41.36 2.66 23.52
C LYS A 365 41.91 4.08 23.72
N ALA A 366 41.03 5.08 23.91
CA ALA A 366 41.44 6.46 24.18
C ALA A 366 42.23 6.59 25.49
N GLN A 367 41.75 5.96 26.57
CA GLN A 367 42.43 5.92 27.87
C GLN A 367 43.80 5.21 27.79
N SER A 368 43.89 4.12 27.03
CA SER A 368 45.16 3.43 26.78
C SER A 368 46.16 4.31 26.02
N CYS A 369 45.69 5.07 25.03
CA CYS A 369 46.49 6.05 24.31
C CYS A 369 46.97 7.19 25.22
N GLN A 370 46.10 7.68 26.12
CA GLN A 370 46.45 8.69 27.10
C GLN A 370 47.53 8.19 28.07
N GLN A 371 47.38 6.99 28.64
CA GLN A 371 48.40 6.43 29.53
C GLN A 371 49.75 6.24 28.85
N ARG A 372 49.75 5.88 27.56
CA ARG A 372 50.98 5.79 26.77
C ARG A 372 51.61 7.17 26.59
N LEU A 373 50.81 8.18 26.28
CA LEU A 373 51.28 9.57 26.17
C LEU A 373 51.91 10.06 27.49
N ASP A 374 51.26 9.81 28.63
CA ASP A 374 51.78 10.23 29.95
C ASP A 374 53.11 9.53 30.31
N ARG A 375 53.28 8.25 29.93
CA ARG A 375 54.54 7.53 30.10
C ARG A 375 55.66 8.09 29.23
N GLU A 376 55.37 8.37 27.96
CA GLU A 376 56.34 8.96 27.02
C GLU A 376 56.74 10.38 27.47
N ILE A 377 55.78 11.20 27.90
CA ILE A 377 56.05 12.52 28.48
C ILE A 377 56.94 12.37 29.73
N SER A 378 56.61 11.45 30.64
CA SER A 378 57.42 11.20 31.85
C SER A 378 58.85 10.74 31.54
N SER A 379 59.00 9.85 30.55
CA SER A 379 60.30 9.37 30.05
C SER A 379 61.12 10.50 29.43
N PHE A 380 60.49 11.33 28.61
CA PHE A 380 61.09 12.50 27.97
C PHE A 380 61.51 13.57 29.00
N LEU A 381 60.67 13.82 30.01
CA LEU A 381 60.99 14.70 31.14
C LEU A 381 62.21 14.21 31.93
N LYS A 382 62.36 12.89 32.08
CA LYS A 382 63.50 12.28 32.76
C LYS A 382 64.78 12.42 31.93
N MET A 383 64.72 12.15 30.63
CA MET A 383 65.85 12.36 29.71
C MET A 383 66.30 13.83 29.65
N ILE A 384 65.36 14.77 29.69
CA ILE A 384 65.67 16.20 29.74
C ILE A 384 66.37 16.57 31.04
N LYS A 385 65.94 16.03 32.19
CA LYS A 385 66.59 16.29 33.48
C LYS A 385 68.01 15.72 33.56
N GLU A 386 68.30 14.68 32.78
CA GLU A 386 69.63 14.05 32.70
C GLU A 386 70.58 14.79 31.71
N CYS A 387 70.03 15.55 30.75
CA CYS A 387 70.79 16.40 29.85
C CYS A 387 70.96 17.81 30.42
N ASP A 388 72.17 18.16 30.87
CA ASP A 388 72.54 19.47 31.42
C ASP A 388 72.67 20.58 30.34
N MET A 389 71.74 20.60 29.38
CA MET A 389 71.76 21.48 28.21
C MET A 389 70.37 22.04 27.91
N ALA A 390 70.17 23.31 28.30
CA ALA A 390 69.36 24.37 27.64
C ALA A 390 68.59 25.22 28.65
N LYS A 391 69.24 26.26 29.18
CA LYS A 391 68.67 27.17 30.20
C LYS A 391 67.64 28.20 29.67
N GLU A 392 67.34 28.25 28.36
CA GLU A 392 66.47 29.33 27.82
C GLU A 392 65.25 28.89 27.00
N VAL A 393 65.20 27.66 26.46
CA VAL A 393 64.06 27.18 25.63
C VAL A 393 63.17 26.16 26.38
N LEU A 394 63.69 25.60 27.46
CA LEU A 394 63.11 24.44 28.15
C LEU A 394 61.82 24.75 28.96
N PRO A 395 61.70 25.87 29.72
CA PRO A 395 60.56 26.07 30.61
C PRO A 395 59.22 26.25 29.86
N SER A 396 59.24 26.98 28.74
CA SER A 396 58.03 27.25 27.94
C SER A 396 57.57 26.03 27.14
N PHE A 397 58.50 25.16 26.72
CA PHE A 397 58.19 23.89 26.08
C PHE A 397 57.61 22.89 27.08
N LEU A 398 58.22 22.77 28.26
CA LEU A 398 57.73 21.91 29.34
C LEU A 398 56.30 22.28 29.78
N GLN A 399 56.03 23.58 29.94
CA GLN A 399 54.70 24.07 30.27
C GLN A 399 53.66 23.70 29.20
N LYS A 400 54.00 23.77 27.91
CA LYS A 400 53.08 23.36 26.84
C LYS A 400 52.81 21.86 26.82
N VAL A 401 53.81 21.04 27.14
CA VAL A 401 53.65 19.58 27.21
C VAL A 401 52.76 19.18 28.39
N GLU A 402 52.91 19.82 29.54
CA GLU A 402 52.02 19.62 30.69
C GLU A 402 50.57 20.02 30.37
N VAL A 403 50.36 21.18 29.73
CA VAL A 403 49.01 21.62 29.30
C VAL A 403 48.38 20.62 28.31
N VAL A 404 49.15 20.03 27.41
CA VAL A 404 48.63 19.03 26.45
C VAL A 404 48.28 17.71 27.15
N SER A 405 49.08 17.25 28.12
CA SER A 405 48.76 16.07 28.93
C SER A 405 47.51 16.32 29.78
N GLU A 406 47.40 17.49 30.40
CA GLU A 406 46.24 17.85 31.22
C GLU A 406 44.95 17.96 30.40
N ALA A 407 44.98 18.65 29.25
CA ALA A 407 43.84 18.74 28.35
C ALA A 407 43.40 17.37 27.80
N SER A 408 44.36 16.48 27.52
CA SER A 408 44.07 15.10 27.10
C SER A 408 43.38 14.30 28.20
N ARG A 409 43.82 14.48 29.45
CA ARG A 409 43.21 13.86 30.64
C ARG A 409 41.79 14.35 30.89
N GLU A 410 41.58 15.66 30.85
CA GLU A 410 40.25 16.27 30.99
C GLU A 410 39.29 15.77 29.90
N THR A 411 39.78 15.63 28.67
CA THR A 411 38.98 15.09 27.55
C THR A 411 38.53 13.66 27.82
N CYS A 412 39.42 12.79 28.34
CA CYS A 412 39.05 11.41 28.67
C CYS A 412 38.06 11.32 29.84
N VAL A 413 38.17 12.20 30.82
CA VAL A 413 37.20 12.29 31.93
C VAL A 413 35.83 12.73 31.41
N ALA A 414 35.78 13.79 30.60
CA ALA A 414 34.53 14.27 30.00
C ALA A 414 33.86 13.22 29.12
N LEU A 415 34.62 12.47 28.31
CA LEU A 415 34.09 11.36 27.51
C LEU A 415 33.56 10.21 28.38
N SER A 416 34.21 9.92 29.51
CA SER A 416 33.73 8.93 30.48
C SER A 416 32.41 9.37 31.12
N ASP A 417 32.25 10.65 31.45
CA ASP A 417 31.01 11.18 32.02
C ASP A 417 29.86 11.15 31.01
N CYS A 418 30.14 11.45 29.74
CA CYS A 418 29.18 11.27 28.65
C CYS A 418 28.72 9.81 28.52
N LEU A 419 29.64 8.85 28.56
CA LEU A 419 29.30 7.41 28.50
C LEU A 419 28.39 6.98 29.67
N ASN A 420 28.66 7.51 30.87
CA ASN A 420 27.83 7.24 32.05
C ASN A 420 26.41 7.82 31.90
N LEU A 421 26.25 8.94 31.20
CA LEU A 421 24.93 9.51 30.92
C LEU A 421 24.18 8.68 29.86
N PHE A 422 24.86 8.27 28.79
CA PHE A 422 24.28 7.43 27.74
C PHE A 422 23.82 6.08 28.26
N THR A 423 24.64 5.40 29.08
CA THR A 423 24.28 4.09 29.68
C THR A 423 23.07 4.21 30.62
N LYS A 424 22.95 5.30 31.38
CA LYS A 424 21.75 5.57 32.18
C LYS A 424 20.51 5.79 31.31
N GLN A 425 20.64 6.55 30.22
CA GLN A 425 19.53 6.82 29.30
C GLN A 425 19.08 5.56 28.56
N GLU A 426 20.01 4.71 28.14
CA GLU A 426 19.73 3.41 27.54
C GLU A 426 19.00 2.47 28.51
N GLY A 427 19.42 2.42 29.78
CA GLY A 427 18.71 1.67 30.82
C GLY A 427 17.26 2.13 31.01
N VAL A 428 17.00 3.44 30.96
CA VAL A 428 15.63 3.99 31.02
C VAL A 428 14.81 3.63 29.78
N ARG A 429 15.42 3.66 28.59
CA ARG A 429 14.75 3.23 27.34
C ARG A 429 14.41 1.75 27.37
N ASN A 430 15.35 0.89 27.75
CA ASN A 430 15.12 -0.56 27.86
C ASN A 430 14.00 -0.88 28.85
N PHE A 431 13.97 -0.21 30.01
CA PHE A 431 12.88 -0.37 30.97
C PHE A 431 11.51 0.04 30.40
N LYS A 432 11.44 1.13 29.62
CA LYS A 432 10.20 1.54 28.93
C LYS A 432 9.78 0.53 27.87
N LEU A 433 10.74 0.00 27.11
CA LEU A 433 10.48 -1.03 26.10
C LEU A 433 9.91 -2.30 26.74
N GLU A 434 10.51 -2.78 27.84
CA GLU A 434 9.98 -3.91 28.61
C GLU A 434 8.54 -3.65 29.10
N GLN A 435 8.27 -2.43 29.58
CA GLN A 435 6.93 -2.04 30.03
C GLN A 435 5.90 -2.06 28.88
N GLU A 436 6.27 -1.57 27.70
CA GLU A 436 5.39 -1.61 26.52
C GLU A 436 5.22 -3.03 25.97
N GLN A 437 6.26 -3.85 25.98
CA GLN A 437 6.18 -5.26 25.61
C GLN A 437 5.20 -6.03 26.51
N GLU A 438 5.23 -5.79 27.83
CA GLU A 438 4.29 -6.42 28.74
C GLU A 438 2.85 -5.93 28.52
N LYS A 439 2.64 -4.64 28.25
CA LYS A 439 1.31 -4.12 27.88
C LYS A 439 0.77 -4.76 26.59
N ASN A 440 1.62 -4.87 25.57
CA ASN A 440 1.24 -5.50 24.30
C ASN A 440 0.91 -6.99 24.48
N LYS A 441 1.67 -7.68 25.34
CA LYS A 441 1.38 -9.06 25.70
C LYS A 441 0.01 -9.19 26.36
N ILE A 442 -0.28 -8.39 27.39
CA ILE A 442 -1.59 -8.39 28.07
C ILE A 442 -2.73 -8.09 27.08
N LEU A 443 -2.53 -7.12 26.17
CA LEU A 443 -3.52 -6.78 25.15
C LEU A 443 -3.74 -7.95 24.17
N SER A 444 -2.68 -8.64 23.76
CA SER A 444 -2.78 -9.79 22.86
C SER A 444 -3.51 -10.96 23.51
N GLU A 445 -3.24 -11.25 24.80
CA GLU A 445 -3.94 -12.28 25.57
C GLU A 445 -5.43 -11.93 25.73
N ALA A 446 -5.75 -10.66 25.97
CA ALA A 446 -7.14 -10.20 26.05
C ALA A 446 -7.89 -10.30 24.71
N LEU A 447 -7.23 -9.98 23.60
CA LEU A 447 -7.81 -10.13 22.25
C LEU A 447 -8.03 -11.60 21.89
N GLU A 448 -7.11 -12.49 22.26
CA GLU A 448 -7.26 -13.93 22.04
C GLU A 448 -8.42 -14.49 22.88
N ALA A 449 -8.55 -14.10 24.14
CA ALA A 449 -9.68 -14.46 24.99
C ALA A 449 -11.02 -14.02 24.37
N LEU A 450 -11.10 -12.75 23.91
CA LEU A 450 -12.30 -12.23 23.26
C LEU A 450 -12.63 -13.00 21.97
N ALA A 451 -11.62 -13.35 21.17
CA ALA A 451 -11.80 -14.13 19.95
C ALA A 451 -12.30 -15.55 20.26
N THR A 452 -11.82 -16.18 21.34
CA THR A 452 -12.30 -17.49 21.77
C THR A 452 -13.75 -17.44 22.26
N GLU A 453 -14.13 -16.45 23.06
CA GLU A 453 -15.52 -16.27 23.50
C GLU A 453 -16.46 -16.02 22.31
N HIS A 454 -16.06 -15.16 21.37
CA HIS A 454 -16.84 -14.91 20.17
C HIS A 454 -17.00 -16.19 19.33
N HIS A 455 -15.94 -16.99 19.19
CA HIS A 455 -16.00 -18.25 18.48
C HIS A 455 -16.90 -19.29 19.17
N GLU A 456 -16.86 -19.37 20.50
CA GLU A 456 -17.75 -20.22 21.29
C GLU A 456 -19.22 -19.79 21.15
N LEU A 457 -19.49 -18.48 21.18
CA LEU A 457 -20.82 -17.92 20.94
C LEU A 457 -21.32 -18.24 19.53
N GLU A 458 -20.50 -18.05 18.49
CA GLU A 458 -20.85 -18.43 17.12
C GLU A 458 -21.12 -19.93 16.99
N GLN A 459 -20.29 -20.78 17.61
CA GLN A 459 -20.53 -22.23 17.62
C GLN A 459 -21.83 -22.61 18.33
N SER A 460 -22.20 -21.91 19.41
CA SER A 460 -23.46 -22.14 20.13
C SER A 460 -24.68 -21.76 19.27
N LEU A 461 -24.59 -20.65 18.53
CA LEU A 461 -25.62 -20.20 17.58
C LEU A 461 -25.80 -21.17 16.41
N VAL A 462 -24.70 -21.72 15.88
CA VAL A 462 -24.73 -22.65 14.74
C VAL A 462 -25.24 -24.05 15.15
N LYS A 463 -25.02 -24.47 16.40
CA LYS A 463 -25.46 -25.80 16.88
C LYS A 463 -26.92 -25.87 17.35
N GLY A 464 -27.65 -24.75 17.37
CA GLY A 464 -29.09 -24.74 17.72
C GLY A 464 -29.40 -25.22 19.14
N SER A 465 -28.41 -25.23 20.04
CA SER A 465 -28.61 -25.49 21.46
C SER A 465 -28.83 -24.15 22.16
N PRO A 466 -29.85 -24.00 23.03
CA PRO A 466 -29.98 -22.77 23.80
C PRO A 466 -28.73 -22.62 24.69
N PRO A 467 -28.21 -21.41 24.88
CA PRO A 467 -27.10 -21.22 25.81
C PRO A 467 -27.58 -21.64 27.20
N LEU A 468 -26.75 -22.39 27.92
CA LEU A 468 -26.93 -22.64 29.34
C LEU A 468 -26.89 -21.28 30.05
N SER A 469 -28.08 -20.72 30.29
CA SER A 469 -28.27 -19.61 31.19
C SER A 469 -27.77 -20.03 32.57
N ILE A 470 -26.65 -19.46 33.01
CA ILE A 470 -26.22 -19.45 34.42
C ILE A 470 -26.84 -18.23 35.13
N LEU A 471 -28.03 -17.79 34.72
CA LEU A 471 -28.86 -16.88 35.50
C LEU A 471 -30.28 -17.42 35.51
N SER A 472 -30.67 -17.99 36.64
CA SER A 472 -32.06 -18.36 36.92
C SER A 472 -32.95 -17.12 36.74
N GLU A 473 -34.00 -17.25 35.94
CA GLU A 473 -34.96 -16.20 35.58
C GLU A 473 -35.73 -15.60 36.76
N ASP A 474 -35.48 -16.05 38.00
CA ASP A 474 -36.12 -15.55 39.20
C ASP A 474 -35.49 -14.26 39.77
N GLU A 475 -34.29 -13.85 39.35
CA GLU A 475 -33.62 -12.64 39.89
C GLU A 475 -33.81 -11.36 39.04
N PHE A 476 -34.34 -11.45 37.81
CA PHE A 476 -34.48 -10.27 36.94
C PHE A 476 -35.78 -9.48 37.18
N TYR A 477 -36.76 -10.05 37.91
CA TYR A 477 -38.06 -9.42 38.15
C TYR A 477 -38.19 -8.63 39.47
N ASP A 478 -37.17 -8.61 40.32
CA ASP A 478 -37.17 -7.84 41.57
C ASP A 478 -36.50 -6.45 41.47
N ALA A 479 -35.77 -6.16 40.38
CA ALA A 479 -35.00 -4.92 40.25
C ALA A 479 -35.78 -3.71 39.67
N LEU A 480 -37.05 -3.89 39.24
CA LEU A 480 -37.84 -2.84 38.59
C LEU A 480 -39.20 -2.55 39.25
N SER A 481 -39.50 -3.12 40.41
CA SER A 481 -40.79 -2.89 41.09
C SER A 481 -40.72 -2.59 42.60
N GLY A 482 -39.55 -2.20 43.12
CA GLY A 482 -39.38 -1.81 44.53
C GLY A 482 -38.75 -0.42 44.68
N ASN A 483 -39.42 0.44 45.44
CA ASN A 483 -38.92 1.71 45.99
C ASN A 483 -38.87 2.93 45.08
N SER A 484 -40.07 3.36 44.67
CA SER A 484 -40.40 4.79 44.86
C SER A 484 -40.64 5.02 46.36
N ARG A 485 -39.72 5.76 47.00
CA ARG A 485 -39.86 6.64 48.18
C ARG A 485 -38.63 6.55 49.09
N ILE A 486 -38.23 7.73 49.59
CA ILE A 486 -37.21 8.01 50.62
C ILE A 486 -35.79 7.94 50.00
N LEU A 487 -35.04 9.03 49.71
CA LEU A 487 -34.74 10.22 50.50
C LEU A 487 -34.44 11.44 49.59
N GLN A 488 -35.12 12.55 49.85
CA GLN A 488 -34.52 13.88 49.73
C GLN A 488 -33.41 13.99 50.77
N SER A 489 -32.20 14.41 50.39
CA SER A 489 -31.38 15.43 51.09
C SER A 489 -29.88 15.35 50.73
N GLY A 490 -29.26 16.51 50.47
CA GLY A 490 -27.82 16.75 50.68
C GLY A 490 -26.95 16.59 49.43
N VAL A 491 -26.60 17.63 48.66
CA VAL A 491 -25.60 18.70 48.94
C VAL A 491 -24.14 18.26 48.72
N PHE A 492 -23.56 18.81 47.64
CA PHE A 492 -22.17 19.30 47.42
C PHE A 492 -20.95 18.36 47.35
N VAL A 493 -20.19 18.56 46.24
CA VAL A 493 -18.72 18.76 46.12
C VAL A 493 -17.83 17.52 46.37
N ILE A 494 -16.90 17.11 45.50
CA ILE A 494 -15.89 17.83 44.67
C ILE A 494 -15.84 17.23 43.26
#